data_AF-A0A933N3U7-F1
#
_entry.id   AF-A0A933N3U7-F1
#
_cell.length_a   1.000
_cell.length_b   1.000
_cell.length_c   1.000
_cell.angle_alpha   90.00
_cell.angle_beta   90.00
_cell.angle_gamma   90.00
#
_symmetry.space_group_name_H-M   'P 1'
#
loop_
_entity.id
_entity.type
_entity.pdbx_description
1 polymer ?
#
loop_
_entity_poly.entity_id
_entity_poly.type
_entity_poly.pdbx_seq_one_letter_code
_entity_poly.pdbx_strand_id
1 'polypeptide(L)'
;MRWTLKECRDGFLARKATGLTAYIRRACLWAEFKAGRGLGYDVSYKGFAIARISFAHNGATVKPFAAAQSFPEISDLDLVEIALRVSKLREATSAALN
;
A
#
# COMPACT_ATOMS: atom_id res chain seq x y z
N MET A 1 15.50 8.02 -1.78
CA MET A 1 14.75 7.08 -0.93
C MET A 1 14.22 5.96 -1.82
N ARG A 2 14.48 4.68 -1.51
CA ARG A 2 14.12 3.57 -2.42
C ARG A 2 13.43 2.47 -1.61
N TRP A 3 12.11 2.36 -1.75
CA TRP A 3 11.31 1.30 -1.14
C TRP A 3 11.19 0.09 -2.06
N THR A 4 11.98 -0.95 -1.83
CA THR A 4 11.89 -2.18 -2.62
C THR A 4 10.60 -2.92 -2.28
N LEU A 5 9.72 -3.09 -3.26
CA LEU A 5 8.54 -3.93 -3.13
C LEU A 5 8.90 -5.37 -3.49
N LYS A 6 8.50 -6.31 -2.64
CA LYS A 6 8.57 -7.75 -2.91
C LYS A 6 7.16 -8.31 -2.85
N GLU A 7 6.72 -8.97 -3.91
CA GLU A 7 5.43 -9.66 -3.91
C GLU A 7 5.44 -10.83 -2.90
N CYS A 8 4.33 -10.98 -2.18
CA CYS A 8 4.09 -12.05 -1.22
C CYS A 8 2.69 -12.63 -1.48
N ARG A 9 2.44 -13.86 -1.00
CA ARG A 9 1.19 -14.61 -1.27
C ARG A 9 -0.10 -13.81 -1.02
N ASP A 10 -0.11 -12.94 -0.01
CA ASP A 10 -1.26 -12.11 0.40
C ASP A 10 -1.12 -10.60 0.07
N GLY A 11 -0.08 -10.20 -0.66
CA GLY A 11 0.13 -8.78 -1.02
C GLY A 11 1.58 -8.44 -1.34
N PHE A 12 2.10 -7.35 -0.77
CA PHE A 12 3.44 -6.84 -1.02
C PHE A 12 4.17 -6.53 0.28
N LEU A 13 5.49 -6.66 0.26
CA LEU A 13 6.40 -6.26 1.33
C LEU A 13 7.22 -5.06 0.86
N ALA A 14 7.11 -3.92 1.53
CA ALA A 14 7.90 -2.73 1.27
C ALA A 14 9.14 -2.65 2.18
N ARG A 15 10.29 -2.88 1.55
CA ARG A 15 11.69 -2.73 1.98
C ARG A 15 12.30 -1.33 1.90
N LYS A 16 12.44 -0.52 2.95
CA LYS A 16 13.29 0.70 2.86
C LYS A 16 14.78 0.32 3.03
N ALA A 17 15.67 1.04 2.35
CA ALA A 17 17.13 0.87 2.48
C ALA A 17 17.64 1.07 3.92
N THR A 18 16.92 1.85 4.74
CA THR A 18 17.23 2.09 6.16
C THR A 18 16.82 0.94 7.08
N GLY A 19 16.27 -0.16 6.55
CA GLY A 19 15.82 -1.32 7.33
C GLY A 19 14.34 -1.31 7.71
N LEU A 20 13.61 -0.21 7.47
CA LEU A 20 12.17 -0.14 7.70
C LEU A 20 11.43 -1.13 6.80
N THR A 21 10.51 -1.89 7.38
CA THR A 21 9.73 -2.90 6.68
C THR A 21 8.26 -2.67 6.91
N ALA A 22 7.51 -2.38 5.85
CA ALA A 22 6.05 -2.27 5.88
C ALA A 22 5.42 -3.42 5.08
N TYR A 23 4.33 -3.97 5.59
CA TYR A 23 3.57 -5.04 4.96
C TYR A 23 2.33 -4.45 4.33
N ILE A 24 2.12 -4.69 3.05
CA ILE A 24 0.99 -4.21 2.28
C ILE A 24 0.12 -5.42 2.01
N ARG A 25 -1.01 -5.55 2.68
CA ARG A 25 -1.91 -6.70 2.51
C ARG A 25 -3.09 -6.30 1.64
N ARG A 26 -3.52 -7.20 0.76
CA ARG A 26 -4.79 -7.02 0.03
C ARG A 26 -5.92 -7.16 1.04
N ALA A 27 -6.71 -6.12 1.20
CA ALA A 27 -7.83 -6.17 2.11
C ALA A 27 -9.08 -6.64 1.36
N CYS A 28 -9.54 -7.86 1.66
CA CYS A 28 -10.74 -8.45 1.03
C CYS A 28 -12.07 -8.01 1.67
N LEU A 29 -12.06 -7.33 2.82
CA LEU A 29 -13.28 -7.12 3.62
C LEU A 29 -13.34 -5.70 4.17
N TRP A 30 -13.52 -4.71 3.30
CA TRP A 30 -13.91 -3.38 3.75
C TRP A 30 -15.36 -3.15 3.36
N ALA A 31 -16.23 -3.06 4.38
CA ALA A 31 -17.68 -2.84 4.21
C ALA A 31 -18.02 -1.55 3.42
N GLU A 32 -17.09 -0.59 3.35
CA GLU A 32 -17.24 0.66 2.59
C GLU A 32 -16.96 0.50 1.07
N PHE A 33 -16.36 -0.61 0.64
CA PHE A 33 -16.10 -0.89 -0.77
C PHE A 33 -17.21 -1.82 -1.30
N LYS A 34 -18.34 -1.21 -1.68
CA LYS A 34 -19.35 -1.87 -2.53
C LYS A 34 -18.66 -2.52 -3.74
N ALA A 35 -19.15 -3.69 -4.15
CA ALA A 35 -18.72 -4.40 -5.34
C ALA A 35 -18.61 -3.42 -6.53
N GLY A 36 -17.39 -3.21 -7.04
CA GLY A 36 -17.11 -2.27 -8.13
C GLY A 36 -16.12 -1.14 -7.81
N ARG A 37 -15.83 -0.84 -6.53
CA ARG A 37 -14.66 0.00 -6.18
C ARG A 37 -13.45 -0.90 -5.94
N GLY A 38 -12.35 -0.61 -6.63
CA GLY A 38 -11.20 -1.51 -6.79
C GLY A 38 -10.52 -1.97 -5.50
N LEU A 39 -9.62 -2.95 -5.67
CA LEU A 39 -8.81 -3.56 -4.63
C LEU A 39 -8.15 -2.49 -3.73
N GLY A 40 -8.52 -2.50 -2.44
CA GLY A 40 -7.86 -1.73 -1.40
C GLY A 40 -6.71 -2.51 -0.77
N TYR A 41 -5.68 -1.79 -0.32
CA TYR A 41 -4.53 -2.34 0.37
C TYR A 41 -4.37 -1.70 1.73
N ASP A 42 -4.15 -2.50 2.76
CA ASP A 42 -3.75 -2.05 4.09
C ASP A 42 -2.23 -2.07 4.21
N VAL A 43 -1.64 -0.93 4.58
CA VAL A 43 -0.23 -0.81 4.95
C VAL A 43 -0.11 -1.00 6.44
N SER A 44 0.56 -2.08 6.84
CA SER A 44 0.86 -2.44 8.22
C SER A 44 2.34 -2.27 8.53
N TYR A 45 2.65 -1.63 9.64
CA TYR A 45 4.00 -1.47 10.16
C TYR A 45 4.07 -1.97 11.60
N LYS A 46 5.08 -2.79 11.92
CA LYS A 46 5.24 -3.43 13.25
C LYS A 46 3.96 -4.14 13.77
N GLY A 47 3.14 -4.67 12.85
CA GLY A 47 1.88 -5.35 13.18
C GLY A 47 0.64 -4.45 13.25
N PHE A 48 0.77 -3.13 13.14
CA PHE A 48 -0.34 -2.18 13.17
C PHE A 48 -0.63 -1.63 11.78
N ALA A 49 -1.92 -1.52 11.40
CA ALA A 49 -2.32 -0.84 10.18
C ALA A 49 -2.12 0.68 10.33
N ILE A 50 -1.17 1.23 9.58
CA ILE A 50 -0.80 2.65 9.65
C ILE A 50 -1.44 3.47 8.54
N ALA A 51 -1.69 2.88 7.37
CA ALA A 51 -2.30 3.59 6.27
C ALA A 51 -3.08 2.65 5.38
N ARG A 52 -4.01 3.21 4.63
CA ARG A 52 -4.86 2.49 3.70
C ARG A 52 -4.71 3.11 2.33
N ILE A 53 -4.49 2.27 1.33
CA ILE A 53 -4.30 2.68 -0.06
C ILE A 53 -5.48 2.16 -0.86
N SER A 54 -6.16 3.05 -1.54
CA SER A 54 -7.28 2.72 -2.42
C SER A 54 -6.96 3.21 -3.82
N PHE A 55 -7.18 2.36 -4.81
CA PHE A 55 -6.92 2.70 -6.20
C PHE A 55 -8.25 2.89 -6.94
N ALA A 56 -8.49 4.10 -7.43
CA ALA A 56 -9.68 4.44 -8.22
C ALA A 56 -9.24 4.95 -9.59
N HIS A 57 -9.67 4.27 -10.65
CA HIS A 57 -9.30 4.54 -12.05
C HIS A 57 -7.78 4.75 -12.25
N ASN A 58 -7.35 6.01 -12.38
CA ASN A 58 -5.96 6.42 -12.67
C ASN A 58 -5.21 6.99 -11.45
N GLY A 59 -5.78 6.88 -10.25
CA GLY A 59 -5.24 7.50 -9.04
C GLY A 59 -5.11 6.54 -7.86
N ALA A 60 -4.12 6.81 -7.02
CA ALA A 60 -3.95 6.18 -5.71
C ALA A 60 -4.36 7.18 -4.63
N THR A 61 -5.33 6.81 -3.79
CA THR A 61 -5.71 7.56 -2.58
C THR A 61 -5.05 6.89 -1.38
N VAL A 62 -4.25 7.66 -0.64
CA VAL A 62 -3.64 7.21 0.61
C VAL A 62 -4.37 7.86 1.77
N LYS A 63 -4.97 7.06 2.64
CA LYS A 63 -5.62 7.50 3.87
C LYS A 63 -4.79 7.00 5.05
N PRO A 64 -3.95 7.85 5.67
CA PRO A 64 -3.25 7.48 6.89
C PRO A 64 -4.25 7.31 8.04
N PHE A 65 -4.00 6.33 8.91
CA PHE A 65 -4.74 6.15 10.16
C PHE A 65 -4.12 6.98 11.27
N ALA A 66 -4.86 7.22 12.36
CA ALA A 66 -4.33 7.89 13.55
C ALA A 66 -3.09 7.16 14.11
N ALA A 67 -3.00 5.83 13.92
CA ALA A 67 -1.85 5.02 14.30
C ALA A 67 -0.56 5.40 13.56
N ALA A 68 -0.62 6.02 12.37
CA ALA A 68 0.57 6.50 11.67
C ALA A 68 1.30 7.59 12.47
N GLN A 69 0.57 8.39 13.25
CA GLN A 69 1.16 9.46 14.08
C GLN A 69 2.05 8.90 15.19
N SER A 70 1.84 7.66 15.61
CA SER A 70 2.70 6.96 16.58
C SER A 70 4.02 6.46 15.97
N PHE A 71 4.18 6.52 14.64
CA PHE A 71 5.37 6.03 13.93
C PHE A 71 5.96 7.12 13.03
N PRO A 72 6.66 8.13 13.59
CA PRO A 72 7.29 9.20 12.81
C PRO A 72 8.41 8.69 11.88
N GLU A 73 8.84 7.44 12.06
CA GLU A 73 9.78 6.74 11.19
C GLU A 73 9.27 6.59 9.73
N ILE A 74 7.95 6.59 9.54
CA ILE A 74 7.31 6.52 8.23
C ILE A 74 6.62 7.85 7.99
N SER A 75 7.18 8.66 7.09
CA SER A 75 6.57 9.93 6.70
C SER A 75 5.43 9.74 5.71
N ASP A 76 4.53 10.71 5.59
CA ASP A 76 3.48 10.70 4.56
C ASP A 76 4.05 10.55 3.14
N LEU A 77 5.23 11.12 2.89
CA LEU A 77 5.96 10.95 1.63
C LEU A 77 6.31 9.48 1.35
N ASP A 78 6.73 8.73 2.38
CA ASP A 78 7.02 7.30 2.24
C ASP A 78 5.76 6.50 1.88
N LEU A 79 4.62 6.85 2.48
CA LEU A 79 3.33 6.21 2.18
C LEU A 79 2.88 6.48 0.74
N VAL A 80 3.06 7.71 0.25
CA VAL A 80 2.77 8.09 -1.14
C VAL A 80 3.70 7.35 -2.11
N GLU A 81 5.00 7.26 -1.80
CA GLU A 81 5.94 6.48 -2.62
C GLU A 81 5.56 5.00 -2.71
N ILE A 82 5.17 4.40 -1.58
CA ILE A 82 4.67 3.03 -1.53
C ILE A 82 3.44 2.87 -2.43
N ALA A 83 2.46 3.77 -2.30
CA ALA A 83 1.25 3.74 -3.11
C ALA A 83 1.54 3.88 -4.61
N LEU A 84 2.44 4.79 -4.99
CA LEU A 84 2.85 4.99 -6.38
C LEU A 84 3.51 3.72 -6.96
N ARG A 85 4.39 3.07 -6.19
CA ARG A 85 5.06 1.84 -6.64
C ARG A 85 4.08 0.67 -6.76
N VAL A 86 3.13 0.54 -5.83
CA VAL A 86 2.06 -0.46 -5.95
C VAL A 86 1.19 -0.17 -7.18
N SER A 87 0.90 1.10 -7.48
CA SER A 87 0.20 1.51 -8.71
C SER A 87 0.95 1.04 -9.96
N LYS A 88 2.25 1.34 -10.04
CA LYS A 88 3.10 0.95 -11.17
C LYS A 88 3.19 -0.56 -11.35
N LEU A 89 3.33 -1.31 -10.26
CA LEU A 89 3.33 -2.78 -10.32
C LEU A 89 1.99 -3.29 -10.83
N ARG A 90 0.87 -2.73 -10.35
CA ARG A 90 -0.46 -3.11 -10.82
C ARG A 90 -0.67 -2.78 -12.30
N GLU A 91 -0.25 -1.61 -12.76
CA GLU A 91 -0.30 -1.25 -14.18
C GLU A 91 0.54 -2.20 -15.03
N ALA A 92 1.75 -2.56 -14.57
CA ALA A 92 2.59 -3.55 -15.24
C ALA A 92 1.94 -4.94 -15.28
N THR A 93 1.30 -5.38 -14.19
CA THR A 93 0.56 -6.65 -14.15
C THR A 93 -0.67 -6.62 -15.05
N SER A 94 -1.45 -5.53 -15.06
CA SER A 94 -2.61 -5.38 -15.94
C SER A 94 -2.21 -5.27 -17.42
N ALA A 95 -1.05 -4.69 -17.72
CA ALA A 95 -0.48 -4.65 -19.07
C ALA A 95 0.04 -6.02 -19.52
N ALA A 96 0.54 -6.85 -18.60
CA ALA A 96 1.01 -8.21 -18.91
C ALA A 96 -0.12 -9.24 -19.13
N LEU A 97 -1.37 -8.87 -18.85
CA LEU A 97 -2.57 -9.70 -19.00
C LEU A 97 -3.42 -9.35 -20.24
N ASN A 98 -3.05 -8.31 -21.00
CA ASN A 98 -3.61 -7.99 -22.32
C ASN A 98 -2.66 -8.43 -23.43
#